data_AF-A0AAT9KXP1-F1
#
_entry.id   AF-A0AAT9KXP1-F1
#
_cell.length_a   1.000
_cell.length_b   1.000
_cell.length_c   1.000
_cell.angle_alpha   90.00
_cell.angle_beta   90.00
_cell.angle_gamma   90.00
#
_symmetry.space_group_name_H-M   'P 1'
#
loop_
_entity.id
_entity.type
_entity.pdbx_description
1 polymer ?
#
loop_
_entity_poly.entity_id
_entity_poly.type
_entity_poly.pdbx_seq_one_letter_code
_entity_poly.pdbx_strand_id
1 'polypeptide(L)'
;MSEIAATTVHEAYAFACMRCGYGWEQSYEIEHHVDIHGHEFVVYTADGERVPSPLSTPTCTNCGGHVVRIMRSGRVAGAQQLLHAPRSAKKDAGKVPADAASDRHWRLSDLLHPFHRR
;
A
#
# COMPACT_ATOMS: atom_id res chain seq x y z
N MET A 1 15.75 31.42 12.51
CA MET A 1 15.84 29.97 12.27
C MET A 1 16.51 29.81 10.92
N SER A 2 17.83 29.59 10.92
CA SER A 2 18.60 29.43 9.68
C SER A 2 18.55 27.96 9.32
N GLU A 3 17.68 27.61 8.39
CA GLU A 3 17.56 26.26 7.83
C GLU A 3 18.56 26.14 6.67
N ILE A 4 19.39 25.10 6.72
CA ILE A 4 20.41 24.82 5.69
C ILE A 4 19.72 23.98 4.61
N ALA A 5 19.90 24.36 3.34
CA ALA A 5 19.21 23.86 2.14
C ALA A 5 18.61 22.44 2.26
N ALA A 6 17.29 22.39 2.38
CA ALA A 6 16.54 21.15 2.42
C ALA A 6 16.60 20.45 1.05
N THR A 7 16.90 19.16 1.04
CA THR A 7 16.70 18.34 -0.16
C THR A 7 15.26 17.83 -0.15
N THR A 8 14.45 18.29 -1.10
CA THR A 8 13.06 17.87 -1.25
C THR A 8 12.94 16.69 -2.22
N VAL A 9 12.36 15.60 -1.75
CA VAL A 9 12.03 14.41 -2.54
C VAL A 9 10.52 14.32 -2.67
N HIS A 10 10.02 14.02 -3.86
CA HIS A 10 8.61 13.77 -4.10
C HIS A 10 8.38 12.28 -4.19
N GLU A 11 7.59 11.71 -3.28
CA GLU A 11 7.27 10.29 -3.33
C GLU A 11 5.81 10.03 -3.00
N ALA A 12 5.25 9.01 -3.64
CA ALA A 12 3.88 8.56 -3.41
C ALA A 12 3.87 7.14 -2.87
N TYR A 13 2.99 6.90 -1.90
CA TYR A 13 2.82 5.60 -1.27
C TYR A 13 1.38 5.14 -1.37
N ALA A 14 1.20 3.82 -1.38
CA ALA A 14 -0.10 3.18 -1.26
C ALA A 14 -0.22 2.52 0.12
N PHE A 15 -1.40 2.66 0.73
CA PHE A 15 -1.68 2.17 2.07
C PHE A 15 -2.86 1.22 2.05
N ALA A 16 -2.85 0.22 2.94
CA ALA A 16 -3.98 -0.66 3.18
C ALA A 16 -4.16 -0.89 4.69
N CYS A 17 -5.35 -0.56 5.20
CA CYS A 17 -5.69 -0.83 6.59
C CYS A 17 -5.93 -2.32 6.79
N MET A 18 -5.19 -2.95 7.69
CA MET A 18 -5.36 -4.37 8.01
C MET A 18 -6.56 -4.64 8.92
N ARG A 19 -7.22 -3.58 9.43
CA ARG A 19 -8.44 -3.66 10.26
C ARG A 19 -9.72 -3.63 9.43
N CYS A 20 -9.88 -2.65 8.53
CA CYS A 20 -11.12 -2.46 7.77
C CYS A 20 -10.97 -2.69 6.26
N GLY A 21 -9.75 -2.98 5.77
CA GLY A 21 -9.48 -3.22 4.35
C GLY A 21 -9.45 -1.97 3.47
N TYR A 22 -9.71 -0.78 4.03
CA TYR A 22 -9.65 0.47 3.27
C TYR A 22 -8.23 0.73 2.75
N GLY A 23 -8.13 0.99 1.45
CA GLY A 23 -6.88 1.34 0.78
C GLY A 23 -6.96 2.73 0.18
N TRP A 24 -5.85 3.46 0.26
CA TRP A 24 -5.70 4.80 -0.31
C TRP A 24 -4.26 5.00 -0.81
N GLU A 25 -4.06 6.00 -1.66
CA GLU A 25 -2.73 6.44 -2.08
C GLU A 25 -2.58 7.93 -1.80
N GLN A 26 -1.36 8.36 -1.49
CA GLN A 26 -1.07 9.75 -1.19
C GLN A 26 0.33 10.10 -1.68
N SER A 27 0.45 11.30 -2.26
CA SER A 27 1.72 11.92 -2.63
C SER A 27 2.24 12.81 -1.51
N TYR A 28 3.55 12.78 -1.31
CA TYR A 28 4.25 13.52 -0.26
C TYR A 28 5.43 14.29 -0.84
N GLU A 29 5.62 15.49 -0.29
CA GLU A 29 6.89 16.22 -0.34
C GLU A 29 7.64 15.88 0.94
N ILE A 30 8.86 15.38 0.80
CA ILE A 30 9.71 14.89 1.88
C ILE A 30 10.96 15.74 1.90
N GLU A 31 11.11 16.55 2.93
CA GLU A 31 12.25 17.44 3.09
C GLU A 31 13.21 16.91 4.14
N HIS A 32 14.47 16.75 3.76
CA HIS A 32 15.55 16.37 4.66
C HIS A 32 16.25 17.62 5.18
N HIS A 33 16.30 17.75 6.51
CA HIS A 33 16.82 18.91 7.21
C HIS A 33 17.88 18.53 8.23
N VAL A 34 18.73 19.49 8.56
CA VAL A 34 19.71 19.39 9.64
C VAL A 34 19.56 20.62 10.53
N ASP A 35 19.38 20.40 11.83
CA ASP A 35 19.28 21.51 12.78
C ASP A 35 20.64 22.15 13.08
N ILE A 36 20.62 23.21 13.89
CA ILE A 36 21.84 23.95 14.30
C ILE A 36 22.80 23.14 15.18
N HIS A 37 22.35 22.04 15.75
CA HIS A 37 23.14 21.12 16.56
C HIS A 37 23.64 19.92 15.74
N GLY A 38 23.29 19.84 14.46
CA GLY A 38 23.67 18.76 13.56
C GLY A 38 22.74 17.55 13.60
N HIS A 39 21.55 17.66 14.21
CA HIS A 39 20.55 16.57 14.21
C HIS A 39 19.75 16.58 12.91
N GLU A 40 19.72 15.43 12.24
CA GLU A 40 18.91 15.23 11.05
C GLU A 40 17.43 15.01 11.41
N PHE A 41 16.53 15.66 10.68
CA PHE A 41 15.10 15.42 10.78
C PHE A 41 14.43 15.52 9.40
N VAL A 42 13.25 14.90 9.30
CA VAL A 42 12.49 14.83 8.04
C VAL A 42 11.13 15.46 8.23
N VAL A 43 10.74 16.32 7.30
CA VAL A 43 9.42 16.95 7.24
C VAL A 43 8.63 16.32 6.10
N TYR A 44 7.39 15.93 6.41
CA TYR A 44 6.46 15.37 5.44
C TYR A 44 5.32 16.36 5.22
N THR A 45 5.03 16.65 3.97
CA THR A 45 3.91 17.48 3.54
C THR A 45 3.05 16.69 2.56
N ALA A 46 1.73 16.69 2.75
CA ALA A 46 0.77 16.09 1.85
C ALA A 46 -0.30 17.13 1.51
N ASP A 47 -0.62 17.30 0.23
CA ASP A 47 -1.61 18.28 -0.24
C ASP A 47 -1.35 19.72 0.26
N GLY A 48 -0.07 20.07 0.43
CA GLY A 48 0.37 21.37 0.95
C GLY A 48 0.28 21.52 2.48
N GLU A 49 -0.18 20.50 3.21
CA GLU A 49 -0.26 20.50 4.66
C GLU A 49 0.80 19.61 5.31
N ARG A 50 1.43 20.10 6.39
CA ARG A 50 2.42 19.33 7.14
C ARG A 50 1.74 18.20 7.92
N VAL A 51 2.20 16.98 7.72
CA VAL A 51 1.61 15.77 8.31
C VAL A 51 2.63 14.98 9.14
N PRO A 52 2.18 14.10 10.05
CA PRO A 52 3.06 13.12 10.66
C PRO A 52 3.72 12.22 9.61
N SER A 53 4.85 11.58 9.97
CA SER A 53 5.49 10.65 9.04
C SER A 53 4.53 9.50 8.70
N PRO A 54 4.23 9.30 7.39
CA PRO A 54 3.36 8.21 6.96
C PRO A 54 4.02 6.84 7.16
N LEU A 55 5.35 6.81 7.37
CA LEU A 55 6.13 5.59 7.51
C LEU A 55 6.18 5.08 8.96
N SER A 56 6.18 5.99 9.95
CA SER A 56 6.23 5.60 11.37
C SER A 56 4.88 5.60 12.06
N THR A 57 3.94 6.46 11.63
CA THR A 57 2.65 6.65 12.28
C THR A 57 1.45 6.57 11.33
N PRO A 58 1.33 5.54 10.48
CA PRO A 58 0.19 5.45 9.58
C PRO A 58 -1.10 5.21 10.35
N THR A 59 -2.11 6.05 10.12
CA THR A 59 -3.44 5.92 10.72
C THR A 59 -4.50 5.88 9.62
N CYS A 60 -5.35 4.86 9.65
CA CYS A 60 -6.43 4.73 8.69
C CYS A 60 -7.48 5.84 8.91
N THR A 61 -7.67 6.70 7.91
CA THR A 61 -8.66 7.79 7.94
C THR A 61 -10.12 7.31 7.99
N ASN A 62 -10.38 6.07 7.57
CA ASN A 62 -11.71 5.48 7.59
C ASN A 62 -12.12 4.90 8.95
N CYS A 63 -11.18 4.34 9.74
CA CYS A 63 -11.53 3.63 10.99
C CYS A 63 -10.63 3.92 12.19
N GLY A 64 -9.63 4.79 12.05
CA GLY A 64 -8.65 5.13 13.09
C GLY A 64 -7.66 4.02 13.44
N GLY A 65 -7.65 2.88 12.73
CA GLY A 65 -6.71 1.80 13.00
C GLY A 65 -5.27 2.13 12.60
N HIS A 66 -4.30 1.72 13.42
CA HIS A 66 -2.86 1.99 13.20
C HIS A 66 -2.09 0.81 12.56
N VAL A 67 -2.72 -0.36 12.42
CA VAL A 67 -2.13 -1.49 11.69
C VAL A 67 -2.39 -1.29 10.20
N VAL A 68 -1.46 -0.61 9.55
CA VAL A 68 -1.54 -0.23 8.14
C VAL A 68 -0.33 -0.79 7.41
N ARG A 69 -0.58 -1.46 6.28
CA ARG A 69 0.47 -1.91 5.37
C ARG A 69 0.80 -0.80 4.37
N ILE A 70 2.08 -0.46 4.25
CA ILE A 70 2.59 0.52 3.29
C ILE A 70 3.19 -0.23 2.11
N MET A 71 2.95 0.27 0.90
CA MET A 71 3.36 -0.31 -0.37
C MET A 71 3.79 0.81 -1.32
N ARG A 72 4.41 0.43 -2.45
CA ARG A 72 4.64 1.36 -3.56
C ARG A 72 3.31 1.91 -4.10
N SER A 73 3.34 3.13 -4.62
CA SER A 73 2.22 3.72 -5.35
C SER A 73 1.70 2.83 -6.49
N GLY A 74 0.45 3.05 -6.90
CA GLY A 74 -0.27 2.30 -7.92
C GLY A 74 -0.86 0.96 -7.47
N ARG A 75 -0.61 0.51 -6.24
CA ARG A 75 -1.12 -0.78 -5.74
C ARG A 75 -2.62 -0.75 -5.42
N VAL A 76 -3.12 0.34 -4.85
CA VAL A 76 -4.56 0.49 -4.58
C VAL A 76 -5.29 0.78 -5.87
N ALA A 77 -4.77 1.68 -6.70
CA ALA A 77 -5.35 1.98 -8.01
C ALA A 77 -5.46 0.71 -8.89
N GLY A 78 -4.39 -0.09 -8.95
CA GLY A 78 -4.39 -1.36 -9.67
C GLY A 78 -5.39 -2.38 -9.12
N ALA A 79 -5.52 -2.49 -7.79
CA ALA A 79 -6.50 -3.38 -7.17
C ALA A 79 -7.94 -2.95 -7.49
N GLN A 80 -8.24 -1.65 -7.42
CA GLN A 80 -9.55 -1.11 -7.80
C GLN A 80 -9.85 -1.36 -9.28
N GLN A 81 -8.87 -1.20 -10.16
CA GLN A 81 -9.06 -1.46 -11.58
C GLN A 81 -9.39 -2.94 -11.84
N LEU A 82 -8.75 -3.88 -11.15
CA LEU A 82 -9.07 -5.32 -11.26
C LEU A 82 -10.48 -5.65 -10.74
N LEU A 83 -10.96 -4.95 -9.72
CA LEU A 83 -12.31 -5.12 -9.18
C LEU A 83 -13.39 -4.56 -10.13
N HIS A 84 -13.09 -3.45 -10.81
CA HIS A 84 -14.01 -2.79 -11.74
C HIS A 84 -13.91 -3.31 -13.18
N ALA A 85 -12.85 -4.04 -13.53
CA ALA A 85 -12.70 -4.61 -14.85
C ALA A 85 -13.88 -5.56 -15.15
N PRO A 86 -14.62 -5.36 -16.26
CA PRO A 86 -15.64 -6.32 -16.65
C PRO A 86 -14.96 -7.69 -16.83
N ARG A 87 -15.64 -8.76 -16.38
CA ARG A 87 -15.17 -10.16 -16.52
C ARG A 87 -15.17 -10.63 -17.99
N SER A 88 -14.64 -9.85 -18.92
CA SER A 88 -14.51 -10.22 -20.33
C SER A 88 -13.15 -10.85 -20.58
N ALA A 89 -12.98 -12.10 -20.12
CA ALA A 89 -12.01 -13.06 -20.67
C ALA A 89 -12.24 -14.47 -20.09
N LYS A 90 -13.45 -15.03 -20.31
CA LYS A 90 -13.63 -16.48 -20.42
C LYS A 90 -14.50 -16.78 -21.64
N LYS A 91 -13.97 -16.49 -22.83
CA LYS A 91 -14.37 -17.11 -24.09
C LYS A 91 -13.11 -17.44 -24.86
N ASP A 92 -12.36 -18.40 -24.33
CA ASP A 92 -11.50 -19.33 -25.09
C ASP A 92 -11.38 -20.61 -24.25
N ALA A 93 -12.53 -21.17 -23.86
CA ALA A 93 -12.64 -22.57 -23.48
C ALA A 93 -12.85 -23.36 -24.78
N GLY A 94 -11.75 -23.61 -25.50
CA GLY A 94 -11.76 -24.25 -26.81
C GLY A 94 -10.57 -25.18 -27.00
N LYS A 95 -10.69 -26.38 -26.41
CA LYS A 95 -9.91 -27.61 -26.67
C LYS A 95 -8.54 -27.76 -25.98
N VAL A 96 -8.57 -28.47 -24.85
CA VAL A 96 -7.41 -29.08 -24.18
C VAL A 96 -7.09 -30.42 -24.86
N PRO A 97 -5.82 -30.72 -25.25
CA PRO A 97 -5.36 -32.10 -25.27
C PRO A 97 -4.96 -32.49 -23.85
N ALA A 98 -5.63 -33.51 -23.34
CA ALA A 98 -5.29 -34.15 -22.07
C ALA A 98 -3.96 -34.89 -22.24
N ASP A 99 -2.89 -34.41 -21.61
CA ASP A 99 -1.94 -35.28 -20.93
C ASP A 99 -0.93 -34.51 -20.04
N ALA A 100 -0.54 -35.17 -18.95
CA ALA A 100 0.60 -34.88 -18.07
C ALA A 100 0.54 -33.69 -17.06
N ALA A 101 0.04 -34.05 -15.86
CA ALA A 101 0.78 -34.03 -14.60
C ALA A 101 0.96 -32.74 -13.75
N SER A 102 0.53 -32.90 -12.50
CA SER A 102 0.78 -32.11 -11.28
C SER A 102 0.07 -30.77 -11.15
N ASP A 103 -1.24 -30.93 -11.06
CA ASP A 103 -2.22 -29.95 -10.64
C ASP A 103 -2.10 -29.65 -9.14
N ARG A 104 -1.20 -28.73 -8.77
CA ARG A 104 -1.26 -28.08 -7.45
C ARG A 104 -2.32 -26.97 -7.51
N HIS A 105 -3.58 -27.40 -7.58
CA HIS A 105 -4.73 -26.53 -7.36
C HIS A 105 -4.68 -26.00 -5.92
N TRP A 106 -4.28 -24.75 -5.76
CA TRP A 106 -4.51 -24.00 -4.54
C TRP A 106 -6.02 -23.91 -4.34
N ARG A 107 -6.55 -24.60 -3.32
CA ARG A 107 -7.96 -24.43 -2.95
C ARG A 107 -8.08 -23.18 -2.10
N LEU A 108 -8.98 -22.27 -2.50
CA LEU A 108 -9.40 -21.12 -1.69
C LEU A 108 -9.88 -21.52 -0.28
N SER A 109 -10.30 -22.78 -0.10
CA SER A 109 -10.66 -23.36 1.21
C SER A 109 -9.46 -23.44 2.18
N ASP A 110 -8.22 -23.50 1.68
CA ASP A 110 -7.03 -23.60 2.53
C ASP A 110 -6.59 -22.24 3.11
N LEU A 111 -7.08 -21.12 2.53
CA LEU A 111 -6.81 -19.76 2.99
C LEU A 111 -7.81 -19.25 4.05
N LEU A 112 -8.88 -20.02 4.30
CA LEU A 112 -9.97 -19.66 5.22
C LEU A 112 -9.87 -20.34 6.60
N HIS A 113 -8.70 -20.89 6.97
CA HIS A 113 -8.44 -21.38 8.32
C HIS A 113 -7.48 -20.49 9.12
N PRO A 114 -7.79 -19.19 9.35
CA PRO A 114 -7.01 -18.41 10.28
C PRO A 114 -7.41 -18.82 11.71
N PHE A 115 -6.54 -19.60 12.36
CA PHE A 115 -6.45 -19.76 13.81
C PHE A 115 -7.57 -20.54 14.52
N HIS A 116 -7.47 -21.87 14.52
CA HIS A 116 -7.96 -22.67 15.65
C HIS A 116 -6.81 -22.94 16.66
N ARG A 117 -6.84 -22.17 17.75
CA ARG A 117 -6.27 -22.35 19.11
C ARG A 117 -4.90 -23.06 19.31
N ARG A 118 -4.05 -22.43 20.13
CA ARG A 118 -3.81 -22.89 21.51
C ARG A 118 -3.97 -21.73 22.48
#